data_AF-A0A1V8U2Y2-F1
#
_entry.id   AF-A0A1V8U2Y2-F1
#
_cell.length_a   1.000
_cell.length_b   1.000
_cell.length_c   1.000
_cell.angle_alpha   90.00
_cell.angle_beta   90.00
_cell.angle_gamma   90.00
#
_symmetry.space_group_name_H-M   'P 1'
#
loop_
_entity.id
_entity.type
_entity.pdbx_description
1 polymer ?
#
loop_
_entity_poly.entity_id
_entity_poly.type
_entity_poly.pdbx_seq_one_letter_code
_entity_poly.pdbx_strand_id
1 'polypeptide(L)'
;MATLSVGGNDIDLLGIARSCILELFPPRSCEEQIKRSWSLIRSPDLANNIEKVISAAITKGRAGSAGDAFKLYVLGYADFYNVDTDQCSTVTFARNPKRDGSSQKMTKELRQTFNDMANELNGAIAEAVNRQGSQSAFYVDWQANGGLTGHRYCEEGVIEPDTNRADTWFWHWPYGTRAEEDALDNVLASIWDPSVSTLAEFDTKHGGNPPPMPDSLQDSNTFWNTVFDHSNNDTLGLEGALSNRVRVLHPTEPGHVHIRDSVLAQLVVDLAPAAPIVDPTPPVGACNTKYAILLDEVNIKGANWDEADFKNGDGLHDQMKGCGALTGWNFNANLVDPEYKWEATFNLPIGTKPCVQRAIVSAGGDPEKCSGTS
;
A
#
# COMPACT_ATOMS: atom_id res chain seq x y z
N MET A 1 2.54 -4.78 -22.75
CA MET A 1 2.28 -4.41 -21.35
C MET A 1 3.39 -3.51 -20.84
N ALA A 2 3.15 -2.78 -19.76
CA ALA A 2 4.19 -2.10 -18.99
C ALA A 2 3.87 -2.19 -17.49
N THR A 3 4.88 -2.02 -16.65
CA THR A 3 4.74 -1.88 -15.20
C THR A 3 5.15 -0.47 -14.77
N LEU A 4 4.56 0.05 -13.69
CA LEU A 4 4.84 1.38 -13.16
C LEU A 4 4.84 1.36 -11.63
N SER A 5 5.90 1.86 -11.00
CA SER A 5 5.91 2.30 -9.60
C SER A 5 6.08 3.82 -9.58
N VAL A 6 5.23 4.53 -8.85
CA VAL A 6 5.20 6.01 -8.85
C VAL A 6 4.76 6.54 -7.48
N GLY A 7 5.02 7.80 -7.17
CA GLY A 7 4.49 8.47 -5.97
C GLY A 7 5.41 8.50 -4.75
N GLY A 8 6.40 7.60 -4.64
CA GLY A 8 7.30 7.55 -3.48
C GLY A 8 8.12 8.83 -3.30
N ASN A 9 8.59 9.43 -4.40
CA ASN A 9 9.32 10.71 -4.34
C ASN A 9 8.38 11.89 -4.05
N ASP A 10 7.14 11.85 -4.53
CA ASP A 10 6.12 12.88 -4.31
C ASP A 10 5.74 13.01 -2.83
N ILE A 11 5.87 11.92 -2.07
CA ILE A 11 5.64 11.88 -0.62
C ILE A 11 6.92 12.06 0.21
N ASP A 12 8.06 12.33 -0.43
CA ASP A 12 9.36 12.52 0.20
C ASP A 12 9.83 11.27 1.00
N LEU A 13 9.61 10.07 0.44
CA LEU A 13 10.06 8.80 1.03
C LEU A 13 11.59 8.78 1.22
N LEU A 14 12.33 9.39 0.30
CA LEU A 14 13.78 9.54 0.41
C LEU A 14 14.17 10.45 1.59
N GLY A 15 13.32 11.42 1.95
CA GLY A 15 13.45 12.18 3.18
C GLY A 15 13.25 11.32 4.42
N ILE A 16 12.26 10.42 4.44
CA ILE A 16 12.09 9.45 5.53
C ILE A 16 13.34 8.57 5.68
N ALA A 17 13.84 8.02 4.58
CA ALA A 17 15.07 7.22 4.61
C ALA A 17 16.26 8.00 5.18
N ARG A 18 16.43 9.26 4.76
CA ARG A 18 17.52 10.13 5.19
C ARG A 18 17.40 10.58 6.65
N SER A 19 16.22 11.02 7.08
CA SER A 19 16.00 11.64 8.40
C SER A 19 15.63 10.67 9.51
N CYS A 20 14.98 9.55 9.17
CA CYS A 20 14.46 8.62 10.18
C CYS A 20 15.18 7.28 10.22
N ILE A 21 15.61 6.77 9.06
CA ILE A 21 16.16 5.41 8.98
C ILE A 21 17.69 5.47 9.09
N LEU A 22 18.34 6.18 8.17
CA LEU A 22 19.80 6.22 8.07
C LEU A 22 20.46 7.33 8.90
N GLU A 23 19.69 8.35 9.31
CA GLU A 23 20.21 9.59 9.93
C GLU A 23 21.38 10.20 9.12
N LEU A 24 21.33 10.12 7.79
CA LEU A 24 22.40 10.55 6.89
C LEU A 24 22.28 12.04 6.58
N PHE A 25 23.00 12.88 7.35
CA PHE A 25 22.94 14.34 7.22
C PHE A 25 21.50 14.86 7.16
N PRO A 26 20.68 14.57 8.20
CA PRO A 26 19.25 14.80 8.14
C PRO A 26 18.95 16.31 8.03
N PRO A 27 18.24 16.78 6.98
CA PRO A 27 17.92 18.20 6.83
C PRO A 27 16.87 18.69 7.85
N ARG A 28 16.20 17.74 8.53
CA ARG A 28 15.21 17.96 9.58
C ARG A 28 15.14 16.74 10.51
N SER A 29 14.55 16.90 11.69
CA SER A 29 14.33 15.76 12.60
C SER A 29 13.39 14.71 11.98
N CYS A 30 13.45 13.47 12.46
CA CYS A 30 12.54 12.43 11.99
C CYS A 30 11.07 12.80 12.21
N GLU A 31 10.73 13.42 13.35
CA GLU A 31 9.36 13.87 13.64
C GLU A 31 8.86 14.90 12.63
N GLU A 32 9.69 15.90 12.28
CA GLU A 32 9.36 16.90 11.26
C GLU A 32 9.22 16.28 9.87
N GLN A 33 10.07 15.30 9.54
CA GLN A 33 9.98 14.58 8.27
C GLN A 33 8.70 13.73 8.19
N ILE A 34 8.31 13.06 9.27
CA ILE A 34 7.06 12.30 9.33
C ILE A 34 5.86 13.22 9.10
N LYS A 35 5.81 14.37 9.79
CA LYS A 35 4.74 15.36 9.62
C LYS A 35 4.67 15.87 8.18
N ARG A 36 5.81 16.18 7.57
CA ARG A 36 5.89 16.59 6.17
C ARG A 36 5.36 15.50 5.23
N SER A 37 5.85 14.27 5.37
CA SER A 37 5.50 13.17 4.47
C SER A 37 4.00 12.87 4.55
N TRP A 38 3.42 12.89 5.76
CA TRP A 38 1.96 12.81 5.93
C TRP A 38 1.18 13.93 5.25
N SER A 39 1.69 15.17 5.29
CA SER A 39 1.04 16.29 4.60
C SER A 39 1.06 16.15 3.07
N LEU A 40 2.09 15.50 2.52
CA LEU A 40 2.20 15.20 1.09
C LEU A 40 1.30 14.03 0.69
N ILE A 41 1.29 12.95 1.49
CA ILE A 41 0.42 11.77 1.28
C ILE A 41 -1.05 12.15 1.26
N ARG A 42 -1.48 12.98 2.21
CA ARG A 42 -2.88 13.41 2.35
C ARG A 42 -3.25 14.58 1.45
N SER A 43 -2.32 15.04 0.62
CA SER A 43 -2.62 16.08 -0.35
C SER A 43 -3.58 15.52 -1.41
N PRO A 44 -4.69 16.22 -1.72
CA PRO A 44 -5.57 15.80 -2.82
C PRO A 44 -4.85 15.81 -4.19
N ASP A 45 -3.72 16.52 -4.31
CA ASP A 45 -2.93 16.57 -5.53
C ASP A 45 -2.18 15.26 -5.81
N LEU A 46 -1.93 14.42 -4.81
CA LEU A 46 -1.13 13.20 -4.98
C LEU A 46 -1.79 12.24 -5.98
N ALA A 47 -3.04 11.84 -5.73
CA ALA A 47 -3.80 10.98 -6.63
C ALA A 47 -3.95 11.61 -8.03
N ASN A 48 -4.19 12.93 -8.10
CA ASN A 48 -4.29 13.65 -9.37
C ASN A 48 -2.98 13.60 -10.18
N ASN A 49 -1.82 13.71 -9.53
CA ASN A 49 -0.53 13.67 -10.21
C ASN A 49 -0.17 12.25 -10.64
N ILE A 50 -0.45 11.24 -9.81
CA ILE A 50 -0.31 9.83 -10.17
C ILE A 50 -1.19 9.50 -11.39
N GLU A 51 -2.45 9.95 -11.38
CA GLU A 51 -3.41 9.75 -12.48
C GLU A 51 -2.89 10.36 -13.80
N LYS A 52 -2.28 11.55 -13.78
CA LYS A 52 -1.68 12.17 -14.97
C LYS A 52 -0.57 11.30 -15.55
N VAL A 53 0.30 10.75 -14.71
CA VAL A 53 1.40 9.87 -15.16
C VAL A 53 0.85 8.57 -15.75
N ILE A 54 -0.12 7.96 -15.08
CA ILE A 54 -0.82 6.76 -15.57
C ILE A 54 -1.47 7.03 -16.94
N SER A 55 -2.21 8.14 -17.07
CA SER A 55 -2.89 8.55 -18.31
C SER A 55 -1.90 8.76 -19.47
N ALA A 56 -0.78 9.41 -19.19
CA ALA A 56 0.28 9.63 -20.17
C ALA A 56 0.95 8.32 -20.60
N ALA A 57 1.22 7.41 -19.66
CA ALA A 57 1.79 6.09 -19.94
C ALA A 57 0.84 5.24 -20.80
N ILE A 58 -0.46 5.20 -20.49
CA ILE A 58 -1.48 4.51 -21.30
C ILE A 58 -1.52 5.11 -22.70
N THR A 59 -1.63 6.43 -22.82
CA THR A 59 -1.72 7.12 -24.11
C THR A 59 -0.49 6.81 -24.98
N LYS A 60 0.70 6.88 -24.40
CA LYS A 60 1.95 6.56 -25.10
C LYS A 60 2.02 5.09 -25.50
N GLY A 61 1.61 4.18 -24.62
CA GLY A 61 1.61 2.73 -24.89
C GLY A 61 0.64 2.34 -26.00
N ARG A 62 -0.57 2.92 -26.00
CA ARG A 62 -1.61 2.69 -27.02
C ARG A 62 -1.30 3.30 -28.38
N ALA A 63 -0.47 4.33 -28.44
CA ALA A 63 0.03 4.87 -29.71
C ALA A 63 1.00 3.91 -30.44
N GLY A 64 1.48 2.86 -29.77
CA GLY A 64 2.30 1.80 -30.36
C GLY A 64 1.47 0.70 -31.04
N SER A 65 2.15 -0.36 -31.48
CA SER A 65 1.54 -1.51 -32.15
C SER A 65 0.56 -2.32 -31.30
N ALA A 66 0.62 -2.17 -29.98
CA ALA A 66 -0.29 -2.83 -29.05
C ALA A 66 -1.72 -2.25 -29.08
N GLY A 67 -1.90 -0.99 -29.51
CA GLY A 67 -3.21 -0.35 -29.52
C GLY A 67 -3.95 -0.49 -28.18
N ASP A 68 -5.25 -0.76 -28.23
CA ASP A 68 -6.09 -0.97 -27.04
C ASP A 68 -5.75 -2.24 -26.24
N ALA A 69 -4.95 -3.15 -26.80
CA ALA A 69 -4.43 -4.31 -26.07
C ALA A 69 -3.26 -3.93 -25.13
N PHE A 70 -2.78 -2.68 -25.15
CA PHE A 70 -1.84 -2.20 -24.15
C PHE A 70 -2.48 -2.16 -22.75
N LYS A 71 -1.82 -2.81 -21.79
CA LYS A 71 -2.19 -2.87 -20.37
C LYS A 71 -1.04 -2.32 -19.53
N LEU A 72 -1.38 -1.48 -18.55
CA LEU A 72 -0.45 -0.92 -17.57
C LEU A 72 -0.70 -1.53 -16.19
N TYR A 73 0.33 -2.05 -15.55
CA TYR A 73 0.27 -2.61 -14.20
C TYR A 73 0.96 -1.66 -13.23
N VAL A 74 0.19 -1.03 -12.35
CA VAL A 74 0.70 -0.05 -11.40
C VAL A 74 0.91 -0.73 -10.05
N LEU A 75 2.15 -0.77 -9.59
CA LEU A 75 2.60 -1.51 -8.43
C LEU A 75 2.34 -0.70 -7.15
N GLY A 76 1.84 -1.36 -6.11
CA GLY A 76 1.87 -0.83 -4.75
C GLY A 76 3.27 -0.84 -4.13
N TYR A 77 3.40 -0.23 -2.96
CA TYR A 77 4.54 -0.28 -2.04
C TYR A 77 4.29 -1.33 -0.96
N ALA A 78 5.37 -1.76 -0.31
CA ALA A 78 5.34 -2.75 0.74
C ALA A 78 5.19 -2.15 2.13
N ASP A 79 4.61 -2.94 3.03
CA ASP A 79 4.88 -2.91 4.46
C ASP A 79 6.33 -3.33 4.69
N PHE A 80 7.24 -2.37 4.85
CA PHE A 80 8.67 -2.66 4.97
C PHE A 80 9.04 -3.38 6.28
N TYR A 81 8.22 -3.24 7.32
CA TYR A 81 8.54 -3.72 8.67
C TYR A 81 7.46 -4.66 9.20
N ASN A 82 7.84 -5.73 9.88
CA ASN A 82 6.93 -6.42 10.78
C ASN A 82 6.68 -5.51 12.01
N VAL A 83 5.43 -5.33 12.43
CA VAL A 83 5.03 -4.44 13.54
C VAL A 83 4.69 -5.19 14.83
N ASP A 84 4.57 -6.52 14.77
CA ASP A 84 4.11 -7.36 15.89
C ASP A 84 5.23 -7.66 16.90
N THR A 85 6.48 -7.55 16.46
CA THR A 85 7.66 -8.03 17.18
C THR A 85 8.22 -6.98 18.14
N ASP A 86 8.65 -7.35 19.35
CA ASP A 86 9.23 -6.40 20.32
C ASP A 86 10.76 -6.26 20.19
N GLN A 87 11.46 -7.29 19.71
CA GLN A 87 12.92 -7.33 19.65
C GLN A 87 13.52 -6.19 18.81
N CYS A 88 12.79 -5.69 17.81
CA CYS A 88 13.28 -4.61 16.95
C CYS A 88 13.17 -3.23 17.60
N SER A 89 12.37 -3.07 18.65
CA SER A 89 12.06 -1.75 19.21
C SER A 89 13.25 -1.01 19.82
N THR A 90 14.34 -1.71 20.11
CA THR A 90 15.59 -1.13 20.62
C THR A 90 16.68 -0.97 19.55
N VAL A 91 16.45 -1.48 18.35
CA VAL A 91 17.39 -1.46 17.22
C VAL A 91 17.35 -0.08 16.55
N THR A 92 18.49 0.35 16.00
CA THR A 92 18.60 1.54 15.15
C THR A 92 19.19 1.17 13.81
N PHE A 93 18.67 1.75 12.74
CA PHE A 93 19.20 1.59 11.38
C PHE A 93 20.09 2.79 10.96
N ALA A 94 20.38 3.71 11.89
CA ALA A 94 21.23 4.85 11.61
C ALA A 94 22.61 4.37 11.10
N ARG A 95 23.12 4.97 10.01
CA ARG A 95 24.44 4.66 9.45
C ARG A 95 25.52 4.78 10.53
N ASN A 96 25.48 5.91 11.25
CA ASN A 96 26.43 6.24 12.31
C ASN A 96 25.67 6.49 13.62
N PRO A 97 25.34 5.44 14.39
CA PRO A 97 24.60 5.59 15.63
C PRO A 97 25.29 6.53 16.62
N LYS A 98 24.50 7.43 17.22
CA LYS A 98 25.00 8.39 18.20
C LYS A 98 25.43 7.68 19.48
N ARG A 99 26.59 8.07 20.02
CA ARG A 99 27.19 7.45 21.22
C ARG A 99 26.34 7.59 22.49
N ASP A 100 25.50 8.62 22.55
CA ASP A 100 24.57 8.86 23.65
C ASP A 100 23.29 8.00 23.56
N GLY A 101 23.18 7.16 22.52
CA GLY A 101 22.03 6.29 22.30
C GLY A 101 20.80 7.00 21.72
N SER A 102 20.90 8.28 21.37
CA SER A 102 19.77 9.11 20.90
C SER A 102 19.40 8.92 19.42
N SER A 103 20.06 8.00 18.70
CA SER A 103 19.65 7.66 17.33
C SER A 103 18.27 7.01 17.29
N GLN A 104 17.53 7.30 16.22
CA GLN A 104 16.17 6.82 16.02
C GLN A 104 16.08 5.31 16.18
N LYS A 105 15.16 4.86 17.04
CA LYS A 105 14.86 3.46 17.29
C LYS A 105 13.69 3.00 16.45
N MET A 106 13.74 1.74 16.00
CA MET A 106 12.69 1.10 15.19
C MET A 106 11.56 0.56 16.08
N THR A 107 10.96 1.45 16.88
CA THR A 107 9.84 1.10 17.77
C THR A 107 8.66 0.54 16.97
N LYS A 108 7.74 -0.17 17.64
CA LYS A 108 6.51 -0.65 17.00
C LYS A 108 5.72 0.48 16.35
N GLU A 109 5.60 1.61 17.05
CA GLU A 109 4.86 2.78 16.60
C GLU A 109 5.50 3.42 15.37
N LEU A 110 6.84 3.49 15.33
CA LEU A 110 7.54 4.05 14.18
C LEU A 110 7.42 3.13 12.95
N ARG A 111 7.58 1.81 13.14
CA ARG A 111 7.39 0.82 12.08
C ARG A 111 5.96 0.86 11.53
N GLN A 112 4.97 0.93 12.41
CA GLN A 112 3.58 1.10 12.02
C GLN A 112 3.38 2.39 11.23
N THR A 113 3.96 3.50 11.69
CA THR A 113 3.88 4.78 10.97
C THR A 113 4.42 4.68 9.55
N PHE A 114 5.53 3.98 9.31
CA PHE A 114 6.07 3.81 7.97
C PHE A 114 5.22 2.90 7.08
N ASN A 115 4.70 1.79 7.63
CA ASN A 115 3.79 0.92 6.90
C ASN A 115 2.47 1.65 6.57
N ASP A 116 1.92 2.42 7.51
CA ASP A 116 0.70 3.23 7.29
C ASP A 116 0.91 4.24 6.16
N MET A 117 2.08 4.88 6.09
CA MET A 117 2.41 5.79 4.98
C MET A 117 2.46 5.06 3.63
N ALA A 118 3.05 3.87 3.57
CA ALA A 118 3.08 3.05 2.36
C ALA A 118 1.65 2.64 1.94
N ASN A 119 0.82 2.24 2.90
CA ASN A 119 -0.57 1.85 2.65
C ASN A 119 -1.47 3.01 2.22
N GLU A 120 -1.24 4.21 2.75
CA GLU A 120 -1.96 5.41 2.31
C GLU A 120 -1.53 5.87 0.91
N LEU A 121 -0.24 5.75 0.58
CA LEU A 121 0.23 5.91 -0.80
C LEU A 121 -0.40 4.86 -1.74
N ASN A 122 -0.49 3.61 -1.30
CA ASN A 122 -1.17 2.55 -2.05
C ASN A 122 -2.65 2.87 -2.29
N GLY A 123 -3.34 3.45 -1.31
CA GLY A 123 -4.70 3.96 -1.46
C GLY A 123 -4.80 5.01 -2.57
N ALA A 124 -3.91 5.99 -2.59
CA ALA A 124 -3.86 7.02 -3.65
C ALA A 124 -3.55 6.44 -5.04
N ILE A 125 -2.67 5.44 -5.12
CA ILE A 125 -2.36 4.71 -6.37
C ILE A 125 -3.57 3.94 -6.87
N ALA A 126 -4.23 3.17 -5.99
CA ALA A 126 -5.42 2.40 -6.33
C ALA A 126 -6.57 3.32 -6.78
N GLU A 127 -6.76 4.46 -6.10
CA GLU A 127 -7.72 5.48 -6.52
C GLU A 127 -7.41 6.00 -7.92
N ALA A 128 -6.16 6.40 -8.19
CA ALA A 128 -5.74 6.91 -9.49
C ALA A 128 -5.91 5.88 -10.62
N VAL A 129 -5.65 4.59 -10.34
CA VAL A 129 -5.93 3.50 -11.28
C VAL A 129 -7.44 3.35 -11.52
N ASN A 130 -8.25 3.35 -10.47
CA ASN A 130 -9.70 3.19 -10.57
C ASN A 130 -10.36 4.28 -11.44
N ARG A 131 -9.83 5.52 -11.39
CA ARG A 131 -10.29 6.64 -12.24
C ARG A 131 -10.05 6.41 -13.74
N GLN A 132 -9.13 5.53 -14.14
CA GLN A 132 -8.88 5.19 -15.55
C GLN A 132 -9.93 4.23 -16.15
N GLY A 133 -10.76 3.61 -15.30
CA GLY A 133 -11.68 2.54 -15.70
C GLY A 133 -10.99 1.17 -15.90
N SER A 134 -11.80 0.12 -15.93
CA SER A 134 -11.38 -1.29 -15.76
C SER A 134 -10.65 -1.94 -16.95
N GLN A 135 -10.18 -1.17 -17.94
CA GLN A 135 -9.67 -1.75 -19.19
C GLN A 135 -8.22 -1.38 -19.55
N SER A 136 -7.58 -0.46 -18.82
CA SER A 136 -6.34 0.17 -19.27
C SER A 136 -5.21 0.09 -18.26
N ALA A 137 -5.52 0.24 -16.97
CA ALA A 137 -4.59 0.14 -15.87
C ALA A 137 -5.13 -0.78 -14.77
N PHE A 138 -4.22 -1.47 -14.09
CA PHE A 138 -4.51 -2.44 -13.04
C PHE A 138 -3.60 -2.15 -11.85
N TYR A 139 -4.19 -2.08 -10.66
CA TYR A 139 -3.43 -1.97 -9.42
C TYR A 139 -2.97 -3.36 -9.01
N VAL A 140 -1.67 -3.50 -8.73
CA VAL A 140 -1.07 -4.77 -8.30
C VAL A 140 -0.61 -4.61 -6.86
N ASP A 141 -1.41 -5.15 -5.95
CA ASP A 141 -1.04 -5.34 -4.54
C ASP A 141 -0.23 -6.62 -4.39
N TRP A 142 1.09 -6.49 -4.47
CA TRP A 142 2.01 -7.61 -4.34
C TRP A 142 2.27 -8.01 -2.88
N GLN A 143 1.73 -7.29 -1.89
CA GLN A 143 1.79 -7.69 -0.48
C GLN A 143 0.51 -8.38 0.02
N ALA A 144 -0.54 -8.42 -0.81
CA ALA A 144 -1.80 -9.10 -0.52
C ALA A 144 -1.60 -10.55 -0.06
N ASN A 145 -2.55 -11.04 0.74
CA ASN A 145 -2.57 -12.42 1.25
C ASN A 145 -1.30 -12.84 2.00
N GLY A 146 -0.63 -11.89 2.67
CA GLY A 146 0.59 -12.17 3.42
C GLY A 146 1.82 -12.37 2.53
N GLY A 147 1.84 -11.82 1.32
CA GLY A 147 2.95 -11.96 0.36
C GLY A 147 4.32 -11.51 0.91
N LEU A 148 4.32 -10.68 1.97
CA LEU A 148 5.54 -10.21 2.64
C LEU A 148 5.89 -10.95 3.93
N THR A 149 5.06 -11.89 4.38
CA THR A 149 5.29 -12.58 5.67
C THR A 149 6.63 -13.30 5.66
N GLY A 150 7.51 -12.94 6.59
CA GLY A 150 8.85 -13.51 6.68
C GLY A 150 9.87 -12.84 5.75
N HIS A 151 9.50 -11.80 5.01
CA HIS A 151 10.40 -11.12 4.05
C HIS A 151 10.68 -9.65 4.38
N ARG A 152 10.03 -9.13 5.43
CA ARG A 152 10.21 -7.75 5.91
C ARG A 152 11.42 -7.63 6.84
N TYR A 153 11.77 -6.39 7.18
CA TYR A 153 12.62 -6.11 8.33
C TYR A 153 11.89 -6.43 9.64
N CYS A 154 12.65 -6.68 10.70
CA CYS A 154 12.13 -6.90 12.05
C CYS A 154 11.21 -8.13 12.20
N GLU A 155 11.34 -9.13 11.32
CA GLU A 155 10.59 -10.38 11.41
C GLU A 155 10.92 -11.17 12.69
N GLU A 156 10.02 -12.08 13.06
CA GLU A 156 10.14 -12.85 14.30
C GLU A 156 11.45 -13.65 14.34
N GLY A 157 12.18 -13.56 15.45
CA GLY A 157 13.46 -14.26 15.61
C GLY A 157 14.67 -13.66 14.86
N VAL A 158 14.50 -12.56 14.11
CA VAL A 158 15.60 -11.88 13.41
C VAL A 158 16.27 -10.86 14.32
N ILE A 159 17.61 -10.87 14.37
CA ILE A 159 18.41 -9.89 15.11
C ILE A 159 18.85 -8.80 14.13
N GLU A 160 18.13 -7.68 14.14
CA GLU A 160 18.41 -6.57 13.23
C GLU A 160 19.51 -5.62 13.77
N PRO A 161 20.25 -4.92 12.88
CA PRO A 161 20.20 -5.04 11.42
C PRO A 161 20.91 -6.31 10.90
N ASP A 162 20.21 -7.14 10.14
CA ASP A 162 20.77 -8.33 9.50
C ASP A 162 20.98 -8.12 7.99
N THR A 163 22.19 -7.71 7.64
CA THR A 163 22.56 -7.38 6.24
C THR A 163 22.78 -8.60 5.36
N ASN A 164 22.88 -9.80 5.95
CA ASN A 164 23.18 -11.04 5.22
C ASN A 164 21.98 -11.99 5.14
N ARG A 165 20.82 -11.56 5.61
CA ARG A 165 19.61 -12.37 5.60
C ARG A 165 19.06 -12.52 4.18
N ALA A 166 19.24 -13.70 3.60
CA ALA A 166 18.74 -14.00 2.25
C ALA A 166 17.20 -13.92 2.15
N ASP A 167 16.49 -14.12 3.27
CA ASP A 167 15.03 -14.07 3.31
C ASP A 167 14.48 -12.65 3.29
N THR A 168 15.27 -11.59 3.55
CA THR A 168 14.75 -10.22 3.39
C THR A 168 14.63 -9.86 1.91
N TRP A 169 13.48 -9.34 1.52
CA TRP A 169 13.24 -8.91 0.14
C TRP A 169 13.62 -7.46 -0.11
N PHE A 170 14.24 -6.79 0.85
CA PHE A 170 14.63 -5.40 0.73
C PHE A 170 16.11 -5.23 1.02
N TRP A 171 16.77 -4.36 0.28
CA TRP A 171 18.18 -4.06 0.50
C TRP A 171 18.38 -3.33 1.83
N HIS A 172 19.19 -3.93 2.70
CA HIS A 172 19.67 -3.28 3.90
C HIS A 172 20.85 -2.35 3.59
N TRP A 173 21.03 -1.30 4.40
CA TRP A 173 22.33 -0.63 4.48
C TRP A 173 23.41 -1.64 4.92
N PRO A 174 24.51 -1.80 4.18
CA PRO A 174 25.56 -2.77 4.51
C PRO A 174 26.50 -2.20 5.58
N TYR A 175 26.17 -2.39 6.85
CA TYR A 175 27.01 -1.93 7.96
C TYR A 175 28.35 -2.67 8.03
N GLY A 176 29.40 -1.95 8.40
CA GLY A 176 30.72 -2.54 8.67
C GLY A 176 31.54 -2.86 7.42
N THR A 177 31.08 -2.50 6.21
CA THR A 177 31.81 -2.69 4.96
C THR A 177 32.65 -1.45 4.60
N ARG A 178 33.86 -1.36 5.18
CA ARG A 178 34.74 -0.18 5.06
C ARG A 178 35.05 0.28 3.64
N ALA A 179 35.33 -0.65 2.72
CA ALA A 179 35.66 -0.31 1.33
C ALA A 179 34.50 0.40 0.58
N GLU A 180 33.26 0.06 0.92
CA GLU A 180 32.07 0.68 0.33
C GLU A 180 31.68 1.98 1.06
N GLU A 181 31.99 2.08 2.36
CA GLU A 181 31.87 3.34 3.11
C GLU A 181 32.80 4.41 2.54
N ASP A 182 34.06 4.06 2.27
CA ASP A 182 35.03 4.98 1.65
C ASP A 182 34.53 5.48 0.28
N ALA A 183 33.92 4.61 -0.53
CA ALA A 183 33.35 4.98 -1.82
C ALA A 183 32.21 5.99 -1.66
N LEU A 184 31.27 5.75 -0.74
CA LEU A 184 30.17 6.68 -0.52
C LEU A 184 30.66 8.00 0.05
N ASP A 185 31.58 7.97 1.01
CA ASP A 185 32.10 9.18 1.64
C ASP A 185 32.87 10.06 0.65
N ASN A 186 33.57 9.47 -0.33
CA ASN A 186 34.17 10.20 -1.44
C ASN A 186 33.11 10.88 -2.32
N VAL A 187 32.02 10.18 -2.66
CA VAL A 187 30.89 10.76 -3.40
C VAL A 187 30.22 11.88 -2.61
N LEU A 188 30.00 11.69 -1.30
CA LEU A 188 29.41 12.72 -0.46
C LEU A 188 30.32 13.94 -0.33
N ALA A 189 31.64 13.74 -0.25
CA ALA A 189 32.62 14.81 -0.25
C ALA A 189 32.60 15.62 -1.57
N SER A 190 32.57 14.95 -2.72
CA SER A 190 32.54 15.61 -4.04
C SER A 190 31.21 16.34 -4.30
N ILE A 191 30.09 15.80 -3.82
CA ILE A 191 28.79 16.46 -3.93
C ILE A 191 28.72 17.69 -3.01
N TRP A 192 29.34 17.63 -1.83
CA TRP A 192 29.38 18.75 -0.89
C TRP A 192 30.29 19.87 -1.39
N ASP A 193 31.47 19.53 -1.90
CA ASP A 193 32.42 20.45 -2.52
C ASP A 193 32.88 19.89 -3.87
N PRO A 194 32.32 20.35 -5.00
CA PRO A 194 32.63 19.83 -6.34
C PRO A 194 34.09 19.99 -6.80
N SER A 195 34.93 20.67 -6.02
CA SER A 195 36.36 20.80 -6.32
C SER A 195 37.24 19.69 -5.71
N VAL A 196 36.66 18.77 -4.93
CA VAL A 196 37.36 17.60 -4.38
C VAL A 196 36.72 16.31 -4.90
N SER A 197 37.46 15.21 -4.85
CA SER A 197 36.99 13.89 -5.28
C SER A 197 37.07 12.83 -4.17
N THR A 198 37.70 13.14 -3.04
CA THR A 198 37.81 12.22 -1.90
C THR A 198 37.54 12.90 -0.57
N LEU A 199 37.14 12.12 0.44
CA LEU A 199 36.99 12.59 1.81
C LEU A 199 38.30 13.17 2.36
N ALA A 200 39.45 12.56 2.02
CA ALA A 200 40.76 13.04 2.47
C ALA A 200 41.11 14.44 1.92
N GLU A 201 40.79 14.71 0.67
CA GLU A 201 40.94 16.05 0.06
C GLU A 201 40.01 17.06 0.70
N PHE A 202 38.75 16.67 0.95
CA PHE A 202 37.77 17.48 1.64
C PHE A 202 38.25 17.88 3.05
N ASP A 203 38.69 16.90 3.84
CA ASP A 203 39.21 17.12 5.19
C ASP A 203 40.47 18.01 5.18
N THR A 204 41.36 17.81 4.22
CA THR A 204 42.57 18.63 4.05
C THR A 204 42.23 20.08 3.72
N LYS A 205 41.26 20.29 2.83
CA LYS A 205 40.85 21.62 2.38
C LYS A 205 40.14 22.41 3.48
N HIS A 206 39.27 21.75 4.24
CA HIS A 206 38.41 22.39 5.24
C HIS A 206 38.95 22.29 6.68
N GLY A 207 40.06 21.58 6.90
CA GLY A 207 40.72 21.48 8.21
C GLY A 207 39.81 20.91 9.29
N GLY A 208 38.93 19.97 8.94
CA GLY A 208 37.93 19.39 9.84
C GLY A 208 36.73 20.28 10.17
N ASN A 209 36.62 21.47 9.56
CA ASN A 209 35.47 22.37 9.69
C ASN A 209 34.75 22.48 8.33
N PRO A 210 33.93 21.48 7.97
CA PRO A 210 33.25 21.50 6.68
C PRO A 210 32.33 22.72 6.56
N PRO A 211 32.19 23.31 5.36
CA PRO A 211 31.18 24.32 5.12
C PRO A 211 29.77 23.72 5.33
N PRO A 212 28.74 24.55 5.56
CA PRO A 212 27.36 24.06 5.54
C PRO A 212 27.05 23.30 4.25
N MET A 213 26.18 22.29 4.35
CA MET A 213 25.72 21.57 3.16
C MET A 213 24.99 22.56 2.22
N PRO A 214 25.29 22.57 0.91
CA PRO A 214 24.61 23.41 -0.06
C PRO A 214 23.09 23.35 0.06
N ASP A 215 22.41 24.49 -0.05
CA ASP A 215 20.95 24.59 0.10
C ASP A 215 20.20 23.67 -0.89
N SER A 216 20.74 23.46 -2.09
CA SER A 216 20.17 22.55 -3.09
C SER A 216 20.11 21.09 -2.62
N LEU A 217 20.99 20.69 -1.71
CA LEU A 217 21.08 19.32 -1.17
C LEU A 217 20.31 19.15 0.14
N GLN A 218 19.64 20.20 0.63
CA GLN A 218 18.71 20.10 1.76
C GLN A 218 17.40 19.41 1.36
N ASP A 219 17.05 19.44 0.07
CA ASP A 219 15.99 18.62 -0.48
C ASP A 219 16.48 17.17 -0.64
N SER A 220 15.77 16.24 -0.01
CA SER A 220 16.19 14.84 0.04
C SER A 220 16.14 14.16 -1.33
N ASN A 221 15.15 14.49 -2.16
CA ASN A 221 15.07 13.98 -3.53
C ASN A 221 16.29 14.43 -4.34
N THR A 222 16.62 15.73 -4.28
CA THR A 222 17.79 16.30 -4.97
C THR A 222 19.09 15.70 -4.46
N PHE A 223 19.24 15.54 -3.14
CA PHE A 223 20.41 14.90 -2.55
C PHE A 223 20.62 13.47 -3.07
N TRP A 224 19.59 12.63 -2.96
CA TRP A 224 19.71 11.24 -3.39
C TRP A 224 19.90 11.12 -4.90
N ASN A 225 19.15 11.88 -5.71
CA ASN A 225 19.35 11.91 -7.17
C ASN A 225 20.78 12.31 -7.53
N THR A 226 21.36 13.29 -6.84
CA THR A 226 22.76 13.68 -7.07
C THR A 226 23.71 12.54 -6.69
N VAL A 227 23.47 11.83 -5.59
CA VAL A 227 24.25 10.65 -5.19
C VAL A 227 24.14 9.53 -6.23
N PHE A 228 22.95 9.27 -6.75
CA PHE A 228 22.71 8.28 -7.82
C PHE A 228 23.37 8.67 -9.13
N ASP A 229 23.27 9.93 -9.55
CA ASP A 229 23.86 10.40 -10.81
C ASP A 229 25.39 10.37 -10.76
N HIS A 230 25.96 10.69 -9.59
CA HIS A 230 27.40 10.60 -9.38
C HIS A 230 27.87 9.14 -9.36
N SER A 231 27.12 8.23 -8.72
CA SER A 231 27.48 6.80 -8.68
C SER A 231 27.39 6.12 -10.03
N ASN A 232 26.47 6.56 -10.91
CA ASN A 232 26.31 6.02 -12.25
C ASN A 232 27.35 6.52 -13.27
N ASN A 233 27.93 7.71 -13.05
CA ASN A 233 28.97 8.26 -13.93
C ASN A 233 30.37 7.74 -13.59
N ASP A 234 30.58 7.22 -12.39
CA ASP A 234 31.80 6.51 -11.99
C ASP A 234 31.71 5.01 -12.28
N THR A 235 32.86 4.31 -12.34
CA THR A 235 32.95 2.83 -12.42
C THR A 235 32.28 2.09 -11.24
N LEU A 236 31.65 2.81 -10.32
CA LEU A 236 31.01 2.33 -9.11
C LEU A 236 29.57 1.87 -9.31
N GLY A 237 28.87 2.32 -10.36
CA GLY A 237 27.62 1.79 -10.95
C GLY A 237 26.47 1.31 -10.04
N LEU A 238 25.36 0.89 -10.66
CA LEU A 238 24.26 0.19 -10.00
C LEU A 238 24.61 -1.26 -9.58
N GLU A 239 25.76 -1.78 -10.02
CA GLU A 239 26.29 -3.11 -9.70
C GLU A 239 27.60 -3.07 -8.89
N GLY A 240 28.15 -1.88 -8.61
CA GLY A 240 29.39 -1.75 -7.83
C GLY A 240 29.17 -1.29 -6.39
N ALA A 241 30.20 -0.69 -5.78
CA ALA A 241 30.32 -0.52 -4.32
C ALA A 241 29.18 0.28 -3.65
N LEU A 242 28.42 1.07 -4.41
CA LEU A 242 27.34 1.90 -3.89
C LEU A 242 25.95 1.26 -4.01
N SER A 243 25.82 0.14 -4.73
CA SER A 243 24.53 -0.48 -5.08
C SER A 243 23.59 -0.61 -3.88
N ASN A 244 24.04 -1.24 -2.79
CA ASN A 244 23.19 -1.50 -1.62
C ASN A 244 22.84 -0.22 -0.84
N ARG A 245 23.73 0.79 -0.81
CA ARG A 245 23.57 2.05 -0.04
C ARG A 245 22.55 2.98 -0.68
N VAL A 246 22.47 2.96 -2.00
CA VAL A 246 21.52 3.76 -2.74
C VAL A 246 20.21 2.99 -2.99
N ARG A 247 20.16 1.71 -2.65
CA ARG A 247 18.97 0.85 -2.78
C ARG A 247 18.27 0.56 -1.47
N VAL A 248 18.59 1.21 -0.35
CA VAL A 248 17.93 0.90 0.93
C VAL A 248 16.41 0.96 0.80
N LEU A 249 15.71 -0.08 1.30
CA LEU A 249 14.27 -0.35 1.12
C LEU A 249 13.82 -0.77 -0.28
N HIS A 250 14.67 -0.69 -1.30
CA HIS A 250 14.34 -1.17 -2.63
C HIS A 250 14.28 -2.71 -2.63
N PRO A 251 13.36 -3.32 -3.39
CA PRO A 251 13.31 -4.77 -3.50
C PRO A 251 14.63 -5.38 -4.00
N THR A 252 15.02 -6.50 -3.42
CA THR A 252 16.11 -7.37 -3.91
C THR A 252 15.64 -8.18 -5.12
N GLU A 253 16.52 -8.98 -5.73
CA GLU A 253 16.12 -9.86 -6.83
C GLU A 253 14.97 -10.82 -6.44
N PRO A 254 15.00 -11.52 -5.29
CA PRO A 254 13.85 -12.29 -4.81
C PRO A 254 12.56 -11.47 -4.68
N GLY A 255 12.63 -10.25 -4.16
CA GLY A 255 11.48 -9.34 -4.07
C GLY A 255 10.93 -8.97 -5.45
N HIS A 256 11.80 -8.64 -6.41
CA HIS A 256 11.42 -8.37 -7.80
C HIS A 256 10.83 -9.59 -8.51
N VAL A 257 11.30 -10.80 -8.19
CA VAL A 257 10.71 -12.05 -8.68
C VAL A 257 9.27 -12.21 -8.18
N HIS A 258 9.00 -11.93 -6.91
CA HIS A 258 7.65 -11.98 -6.36
C HIS A 258 6.73 -10.88 -6.94
N ILE A 259 7.25 -9.67 -7.12
CA ILE A 259 6.53 -8.58 -7.81
C ILE A 259 6.18 -9.01 -9.25
N ARG A 260 7.15 -9.56 -9.99
CA ARG A 260 6.92 -10.09 -11.34
C ARG A 260 5.81 -11.14 -11.33
N ASP A 261 5.85 -12.09 -10.41
CA ASP A 261 4.87 -13.18 -10.34
C ASP A 261 3.47 -12.65 -9.98
N SER A 262 3.39 -11.64 -9.12
CA SER A 262 2.14 -10.93 -8.81
C SER A 262 1.56 -10.21 -10.04
N VAL A 263 2.40 -9.54 -10.82
CA VAL A 263 2.00 -8.92 -12.10
C VAL A 263 1.56 -9.97 -13.11
N LEU A 264 2.28 -11.08 -13.24
CA LEU A 264 1.93 -12.17 -14.15
C LEU A 264 0.61 -12.83 -13.75
N ALA A 265 0.36 -13.01 -12.46
CA ALA A 265 -0.92 -13.52 -11.97
C ALA A 265 -2.08 -12.58 -12.36
N GLN A 266 -1.92 -11.27 -12.16
CA GLN A 266 -2.92 -10.29 -12.59
C GLN A 266 -3.10 -10.29 -14.12
N LEU A 267 -2.00 -10.36 -14.87
CA LEU A 267 -2.03 -10.46 -16.34
C LEU A 267 -2.81 -11.69 -16.82
N VAL A 268 -2.65 -12.84 -16.17
CA VAL A 268 -3.42 -14.05 -16.52
C VAL A 268 -4.92 -13.83 -16.30
N VAL A 269 -5.31 -13.15 -15.21
CA VAL A 269 -6.71 -12.79 -14.94
C VAL A 269 -7.24 -11.84 -16.03
N ASP A 270 -6.45 -10.83 -16.42
CA ASP A 270 -6.88 -9.82 -17.40
C ASP A 270 -6.90 -10.33 -18.85
N LEU A 271 -6.06 -11.32 -19.16
CA LEU A 271 -6.02 -12.00 -20.47
C LEU A 271 -7.03 -13.13 -20.56
N ALA A 272 -7.60 -13.59 -19.44
CA ALA A 272 -8.66 -14.56 -19.47
C ALA A 272 -9.79 -14.00 -20.36
N PRO A 273 -10.38 -14.81 -21.25
CA PRO A 273 -11.57 -14.40 -21.97
C PRO A 273 -12.56 -13.89 -20.93
N ALA A 274 -13.13 -12.70 -21.15
CA ALA A 274 -14.26 -12.25 -20.36
C ALA A 274 -15.18 -13.46 -20.23
N ALA A 275 -15.46 -13.89 -19.01
CA ALA A 275 -16.43 -14.95 -18.79
C ALA A 275 -17.64 -14.59 -19.66
N PRO A 276 -18.23 -15.54 -20.41
CA PRO A 276 -19.44 -15.25 -21.15
C PRO A 276 -20.36 -14.51 -20.19
N ILE A 277 -20.93 -13.39 -20.64
CA ILE A 277 -21.90 -12.64 -19.85
C ILE A 277 -23.03 -13.64 -19.57
N VAL A 278 -22.91 -14.35 -18.46
CA VAL A 278 -24.02 -15.00 -17.82
C VAL A 278 -24.75 -13.79 -17.29
N ASP A 279 -25.88 -13.45 -17.91
CA ASP A 279 -26.82 -12.50 -17.31
C ASP A 279 -26.84 -12.80 -15.81
N PRO A 280 -26.58 -11.81 -14.93
CA PRO A 280 -26.59 -12.06 -13.50
C PRO A 280 -27.90 -12.78 -13.23
N THR A 281 -27.80 -14.01 -12.71
CA THR A 281 -28.98 -14.75 -12.25
C THR A 281 -29.76 -13.74 -11.42
N PRO A 282 -31.02 -13.43 -11.80
CA PRO A 282 -31.78 -12.38 -11.15
C PRO A 282 -31.72 -12.55 -9.63
N PRO A 283 -31.68 -11.45 -8.86
CA PRO A 283 -31.80 -11.56 -7.42
C PRO A 283 -33.05 -12.39 -7.13
N VAL A 284 -32.90 -13.44 -6.33
CA VAL A 284 -34.03 -14.21 -5.82
C VAL A 284 -34.15 -13.92 -4.33
N GLY A 285 -35.38 -13.78 -3.86
CA GLY A 285 -35.62 -13.45 -2.47
C GLY A 285 -36.98 -13.95 -2.03
N ALA A 286 -37.04 -14.60 -0.87
CA ALA A 286 -38.29 -14.93 -0.20
C ALA A 286 -38.36 -14.15 1.11
N CYS A 287 -39.54 -13.61 1.39
CA CYS A 287 -39.82 -12.92 2.65
C CYS A 287 -41.09 -13.50 3.27
N ASN A 288 -41.03 -13.86 4.55
CA ASN A 288 -42.16 -14.36 5.33
C ASN A 288 -42.26 -13.58 6.64
N THR A 289 -43.46 -13.09 6.96
CA THR A 289 -43.76 -12.46 8.25
C THR A 289 -44.73 -13.31 9.05
N LYS A 290 -44.37 -13.56 10.31
CA LYS A 290 -45.20 -14.30 11.27
C LYS A 290 -45.49 -13.41 12.48
N TYR A 291 -46.78 -13.18 12.72
CA TYR A 291 -47.24 -12.44 13.89
C TYR A 291 -46.96 -13.21 15.20
N ALA A 292 -46.38 -12.52 16.18
CA ALA A 292 -46.18 -12.99 17.54
C ALA A 292 -46.51 -11.87 18.57
N ILE A 293 -47.79 -11.79 18.95
CA ILE A 293 -48.34 -10.90 20.00
C ILE A 293 -48.11 -9.39 19.75
N LEU A 294 -46.90 -8.88 19.94
CA LEU A 294 -46.51 -7.46 19.79
C LEU A 294 -45.45 -7.22 18.71
N LEU A 295 -44.90 -8.28 18.12
CA LEU A 295 -43.84 -8.21 17.12
C LEU A 295 -44.19 -9.06 15.90
N ASP A 296 -43.72 -8.63 14.74
CA ASP A 296 -43.65 -9.45 13.54
C ASP A 296 -42.27 -10.11 13.50
N GLU A 297 -42.22 -11.43 13.54
CA GLU A 297 -41.02 -12.21 13.22
C GLU A 297 -40.87 -12.23 11.69
N VAL A 298 -39.75 -11.71 11.20
CA VAL A 298 -39.44 -11.57 9.79
C VAL A 298 -38.34 -12.56 9.44
N ASN A 299 -38.58 -13.38 8.43
CA ASN A 299 -37.61 -14.29 7.83
C ASN A 299 -37.41 -13.89 6.36
N ILE A 300 -36.16 -13.61 5.99
CA ILE A 300 -35.78 -13.27 4.62
C ILE A 300 -34.71 -14.25 4.18
N LYS A 301 -34.89 -14.82 3.00
CA LYS A 301 -33.88 -15.62 2.31
C LYS A 301 -33.53 -14.97 1.00
N GLY A 302 -32.29 -15.10 0.55
CA GLY A 302 -31.90 -14.54 -0.73
C GLY A 302 -30.67 -15.17 -1.35
N ALA A 303 -30.50 -14.90 -2.65
CA ALA A 303 -29.29 -15.16 -3.40
C ALA A 303 -29.13 -14.12 -4.51
N ASN A 304 -27.88 -13.81 -4.84
CA ASN A 304 -27.50 -12.94 -5.97
C ASN A 304 -28.06 -11.50 -5.87
N TRP A 305 -28.17 -10.98 -4.65
CA TRP A 305 -28.49 -9.56 -4.42
C TRP A 305 -27.30 -8.69 -4.82
N ASP A 306 -27.55 -7.42 -5.17
CA ASP A 306 -26.49 -6.48 -5.53
C ASP A 306 -25.54 -6.26 -4.34
N GLU A 307 -24.30 -6.76 -4.46
CA GLU A 307 -23.33 -6.74 -3.37
C GLU A 307 -22.89 -5.32 -2.98
N ALA A 308 -22.99 -4.34 -3.89
CA ALA A 308 -22.69 -2.95 -3.58
C ALA A 308 -23.63 -2.39 -2.49
N ASP A 309 -24.89 -2.84 -2.50
CA ASP A 309 -25.92 -2.46 -1.54
C ASP A 309 -26.07 -3.48 -0.41
N PHE A 310 -25.93 -4.78 -0.69
CA PHE A 310 -26.15 -5.86 0.27
C PHE A 310 -25.04 -5.99 1.31
N LYS A 311 -23.77 -5.78 0.91
CA LYS A 311 -22.59 -5.75 1.78
C LYS A 311 -22.51 -6.92 2.77
N ASN A 312 -22.56 -8.14 2.27
CA ASN A 312 -22.56 -9.38 3.07
C ASN A 312 -23.63 -9.40 4.19
N GLY A 313 -24.77 -8.74 3.98
CA GLY A 313 -25.89 -8.67 4.92
C GLY A 313 -25.93 -7.41 5.79
N ASP A 314 -24.84 -6.63 5.87
CA ASP A 314 -24.80 -5.40 6.66
C ASP A 314 -25.71 -4.32 6.07
N GLY A 315 -25.77 -4.23 4.74
CA GLY A 315 -26.67 -3.30 4.06
C GLY A 315 -28.13 -3.59 4.34
N LEU A 316 -28.51 -4.88 4.34
CA LEU A 316 -29.85 -5.31 4.71
C LEU A 316 -30.17 -4.96 6.17
N HIS A 317 -29.24 -5.24 7.10
CA HIS A 317 -29.42 -4.91 8.51
C HIS A 317 -29.65 -3.41 8.72
N ASP A 318 -28.89 -2.55 8.03
CA ASP A 318 -29.03 -1.11 8.13
C ASP A 318 -30.34 -0.58 7.55
N GLN A 319 -30.80 -1.11 6.41
CA GLN A 319 -32.12 -0.76 5.86
C GLN A 319 -33.25 -1.18 6.81
N MET A 320 -33.13 -2.34 7.47
CA MET A 320 -34.17 -2.86 8.36
C MET A 320 -34.28 -2.07 9.68
N LYS A 321 -33.19 -1.47 10.17
CA LYS A 321 -33.24 -0.51 11.31
C LYS A 321 -34.13 0.69 10.99
N GLY A 322 -34.24 1.07 9.71
CA GLY A 322 -35.13 2.15 9.26
C GLY A 322 -36.63 1.83 9.41
N CYS A 323 -36.99 0.56 9.59
CA CYS A 323 -38.38 0.12 9.70
C CYS A 323 -38.93 0.09 11.12
N GLY A 324 -38.08 0.24 12.14
CA GLY A 324 -38.49 0.29 13.54
C GLY A 324 -37.45 -0.29 14.50
N ALA A 325 -37.89 -0.59 15.72
CA ALA A 325 -37.04 -1.21 16.74
C ALA A 325 -36.69 -2.66 16.35
N LEU A 326 -35.59 -2.82 15.62
CA LEU A 326 -35.06 -4.10 15.18
C LEU A 326 -34.44 -4.88 16.34
N THR A 327 -34.91 -6.11 16.59
CA THR A 327 -34.42 -6.96 17.67
C THR A 327 -34.27 -8.42 17.21
N GLY A 328 -33.42 -9.19 17.88
CA GLY A 328 -33.25 -10.62 17.58
C GLY A 328 -32.66 -10.90 16.19
N TRP A 329 -31.81 -10.01 15.69
CA TRP A 329 -31.11 -10.20 14.41
C TRP A 329 -30.22 -11.43 14.44
N ASN A 330 -30.39 -12.28 13.43
CA ASN A 330 -29.53 -13.42 13.16
C ASN A 330 -29.39 -13.56 11.65
N PHE A 331 -28.15 -13.65 11.18
CA PHE A 331 -27.81 -13.77 9.76
C PHE A 331 -26.97 -15.03 9.55
N ASN A 332 -27.44 -15.91 8.67
CA ASN A 332 -26.76 -17.12 8.28
C ASN A 332 -26.34 -17.00 6.81
N ALA A 333 -25.06 -16.75 6.57
CA ALA A 333 -24.47 -16.66 5.23
C ALA A 333 -24.24 -18.03 4.55
N ASN A 334 -24.39 -19.14 5.28
CA ASN A 334 -24.07 -20.49 4.81
C ASN A 334 -25.33 -21.35 4.79
N LEU A 335 -26.37 -20.88 4.10
CA LEU A 335 -27.61 -21.63 3.99
C LEU A 335 -27.43 -22.82 3.04
N VAL A 336 -27.78 -24.02 3.49
CA VAL A 336 -27.82 -25.22 2.64
C VAL A 336 -29.20 -25.33 2.01
N ASP A 337 -29.42 -24.55 0.95
CA ASP A 337 -30.66 -24.49 0.19
C ASP A 337 -30.35 -24.42 -1.32
N PRO A 338 -31.11 -25.11 -2.19
CA PRO A 338 -30.84 -25.11 -3.63
C PRO A 338 -31.17 -23.78 -4.33
N GLU A 339 -31.97 -22.92 -3.72
CA GLU A 339 -32.44 -21.65 -4.29
C GLU A 339 -31.82 -20.43 -3.60
N TYR A 340 -31.64 -20.49 -2.27
CA TYR A 340 -31.14 -19.37 -1.47
C TYR A 340 -29.75 -19.64 -0.88
N LYS A 341 -28.93 -18.59 -0.75
CA LYS A 341 -27.55 -18.69 -0.23
C LYS A 341 -27.43 -18.24 1.22
N TRP A 342 -28.33 -17.36 1.66
CA TRP A 342 -28.33 -16.83 3.01
C TRP A 342 -29.74 -16.68 3.56
N GLU A 343 -29.83 -16.55 4.89
CA GLU A 343 -31.07 -16.31 5.62
C GLU A 343 -30.85 -15.26 6.71
N ALA A 344 -31.79 -14.32 6.84
CA ALA A 344 -31.87 -13.33 7.91
C ALA A 344 -33.17 -13.51 8.68
N THR A 345 -33.08 -13.57 10.01
CA THR A 345 -34.24 -13.62 10.92
C THR A 345 -34.14 -12.50 11.94
N PHE A 346 -35.24 -11.79 12.17
CA PHE A 346 -35.30 -10.69 13.14
C PHE A 346 -36.76 -10.38 13.51
N ASN A 347 -36.95 -9.47 14.46
CA ASN A 347 -38.25 -8.99 14.90
C ASN A 347 -38.39 -7.48 14.69
N LEU A 348 -39.56 -7.05 14.23
CA LEU A 348 -39.94 -5.64 14.09
C LEU A 348 -41.30 -5.36 14.74
N PRO A 349 -41.63 -4.08 15.01
CA PRO A 349 -42.99 -3.70 15.37
C PRO A 349 -44.01 -4.13 14.33
N ILE A 350 -45.24 -4.40 14.76
CA ILE A 350 -46.35 -4.81 13.90
C ILE A 350 -46.64 -3.76 12.83
N GLY A 351 -46.97 -4.22 11.61
CA GLY A 351 -47.41 -3.35 10.51
C GLY A 351 -46.26 -2.76 9.70
N THR A 352 -45.05 -3.30 9.84
CA THR A 352 -43.85 -2.85 9.14
C THR A 352 -43.64 -3.51 7.77
N LYS A 353 -44.50 -4.45 7.36
CA LYS A 353 -44.39 -5.19 6.09
C LYS A 353 -44.15 -4.32 4.84
N PRO A 354 -44.86 -3.20 4.60
CA PRO A 354 -44.56 -2.33 3.46
C PRO A 354 -43.18 -1.67 3.55
N CYS A 355 -42.66 -1.43 4.76
CA CYS A 355 -41.31 -0.94 4.96
C CYS A 355 -40.28 -2.04 4.67
N VAL A 356 -40.47 -3.24 5.20
CA VAL A 356 -39.60 -4.41 4.96
C VAL A 356 -39.45 -4.65 3.45
N GLN A 357 -40.53 -4.62 2.68
CA GLN A 357 -40.48 -4.77 1.22
C GLN A 357 -39.62 -3.69 0.53
N ARG A 358 -39.70 -2.43 0.97
CA ARG A 358 -38.84 -1.36 0.43
C ARG A 358 -37.38 -1.52 0.86
N ALA A 359 -37.16 -1.91 2.11
CA ALA A 359 -35.83 -2.13 2.66
C ALA A 359 -35.09 -3.27 1.94
N ILE A 360 -35.80 -4.32 1.52
CA ILE A 360 -35.27 -5.40 0.66
C ILE A 360 -34.75 -4.84 -0.67
N VAL A 361 -35.56 -4.03 -1.36
CA VAL A 361 -35.17 -3.42 -2.64
C VAL A 361 -33.98 -2.47 -2.46
N SER A 362 -34.00 -1.63 -1.42
CA SER A 362 -32.90 -0.72 -1.10
C SER A 362 -31.60 -1.43 -0.70
N ALA A 363 -31.66 -2.71 -0.34
CA ALA A 363 -30.52 -3.54 0.01
C ALA A 363 -30.05 -4.42 -1.17
N GLY A 364 -30.52 -4.15 -2.40
CA GLY A 364 -30.10 -4.85 -3.61
C GLY A 364 -30.89 -6.13 -3.92
N GLY A 365 -32.02 -6.37 -3.24
CA GLY A 365 -32.87 -7.56 -3.41
C GLY A 365 -34.03 -7.41 -4.41
N ASP A 366 -34.69 -8.52 -4.72
CA ASP A 366 -35.88 -8.56 -5.59
C ASP A 366 -37.08 -7.83 -4.92
N PRO A 367 -37.86 -7.01 -5.66
CA PRO A 367 -39.15 -6.45 -5.21
C PRO A 367 -40.26 -7.46 -4.82
N GLU A 368 -39.96 -8.75 -4.63
CA GLU A 368 -40.93 -9.76 -4.22
C GLU A 368 -41.76 -9.36 -2.99
N LYS A 369 -43.05 -9.72 -3.02
CA LYS A 369 -43.98 -9.39 -1.94
C LYS A 369 -43.79 -10.38 -0.79
N CYS A 370 -43.36 -9.89 0.37
CA CYS A 370 -43.44 -10.65 1.63
C CYS A 370 -44.79 -11.38 1.79
N SER A 371 -44.74 -12.68 2.00
CA SER A 371 -45.86 -13.55 2.30
C SER A 371 -46.10 -13.64 3.82
N GLY A 372 -47.26 -14.12 4.25
CA GLY A 372 -47.62 -14.21 5.68
C GLY A 372 -48.60 -13.14 6.17
N THR A 373 -49.04 -13.30 7.41
CA THR A 373 -50.05 -12.48 8.07
C THR A 373 -49.39 -11.32 8.79
N SER A 374 -49.43 -10.14 8.17
CA SER A 374 -49.32 -8.87 8.89
C SER A 374 -50.40 -7.94 8.38
#